data_AF-R6XGQ9-F1
#
_entry.id   AF-R6XGQ9-F1
#
_cell.length_a   1.000
_cell.length_b   1.000
_cell.length_c   1.000
_cell.angle_alpha   90.00
_cell.angle_beta   90.00
_cell.angle_gamma   90.00
#
_symmetry.space_group_name_H-M   'P 1'
#
loop_
_entity.id
_entity.type
_entity.pdbx_description
1 polymer ?
#
loop_
_entity_poly.entity_id
_entity_poly.type
_entity_poly.pdbx_seq_one_letter_code
_entity_poly.pdbx_strand_id
1 'polypeptide(L)'
;MEQEFELIAKTFMGLEPVLAEELTQLGANNVQIGRRMVSFTGDKEMMYRANFQLHTAIRILKPIKHFKARSAEEVYDQVQKIKWDDILDVKKTFSVDSVVYSEEFRNSRFVTYKVKDAIVDWFREKQGTRPNISVSNPDIRLNIHIAEDNATLSLDSSGESLHRRGYRQESVEAPLNEVLAAGMILMTGWKGECDLIDPMCGSGTIAIEAALIARNISPGVFRKEFAFEKWNDFDQDLFDMIYNDDSQEREFEHHIYGYDIDMKAVNTASMNVRAAGLSKDVTIAQQDFKDFTQPAEKSIIVMNPPYGERISTPNLLGTYKMIGERFKKAFTGNEAWVLSYREECFEQIGLKPSIKIPVYNGSLECEFRKYVMFDGKMKEFRSEGGIVKTEHEKREMAQKHRFKKEREFKKRISEETENDEGDIRTFKFHNRLEEFEKRREEIRRGGRPRVGASRRRDDDDDRKGGRSFGGKRGGDRDRRSGDGGKRFDKGDKRGGFKGDRKGGRDFKRGGKRGFEDFGNND
;
A
#
# COMPACT_ATOMS: atom_id res chain seq x y z
N MET A 1 33.81 -1.82 -10.42
CA MET A 1 32.94 -2.48 -9.44
C MET A 1 32.04 -1.40 -8.91
N GLU A 2 30.73 -1.52 -9.14
CA GLU A 2 29.78 -0.61 -8.51
C GLU A 2 29.88 -0.76 -6.99
N GLN A 3 29.68 0.34 -6.27
CA GLN A 3 29.78 0.36 -4.83
C GLN A 3 28.54 -0.33 -4.25
N GLU A 4 28.71 -1.54 -3.70
CA GLU A 4 27.66 -2.18 -2.92
C GLU A 4 27.40 -1.41 -1.62
N PHE A 5 26.15 -1.37 -1.22
CA PHE A 5 25.70 -0.77 0.04
C PHE A 5 24.60 -1.61 0.69
N GLU A 6 24.38 -1.36 1.98
CA GLU A 6 23.31 -1.98 2.75
C GLU A 6 21.94 -1.43 2.32
N LEU A 7 20.95 -2.33 2.29
CA LEU A 7 19.54 -2.05 2.05
C LEU A 7 18.69 -2.81 3.07
N ILE A 8 17.56 -2.21 3.43
CA ILE A 8 16.57 -2.80 4.33
C ILE A 8 15.21 -2.80 3.63
N ALA A 9 14.68 -3.99 3.35
CA ALA A 9 13.31 -4.15 2.88
C ALA A 9 12.39 -4.39 4.08
N LYS A 10 11.42 -3.50 4.30
CA LYS A 10 10.38 -3.66 5.33
C LYS A 10 9.24 -4.53 4.80
N THR A 11 8.65 -5.35 5.65
CA THR A 11 7.48 -6.18 5.31
C THR A 11 6.57 -6.41 6.52
N PHE A 12 5.44 -7.10 6.33
CA PHE A 12 4.59 -7.53 7.44
C PHE A 12 5.23 -8.69 8.20
N MET A 13 4.85 -8.79 9.46
CA MET A 13 5.27 -9.89 10.30
C MET A 13 4.69 -11.21 9.78
N GLY A 14 5.55 -12.22 9.64
CA GLY A 14 5.26 -13.50 9.03
C GLY A 14 5.70 -13.59 7.56
N LEU A 15 5.87 -12.47 6.86
CA LEU A 15 6.28 -12.45 5.45
C LEU A 15 7.80 -12.36 5.26
N GLU A 16 8.58 -12.21 6.33
CA GLU A 16 10.03 -12.04 6.23
C GLU A 16 10.75 -13.20 5.50
N PRO A 17 10.38 -14.48 5.72
CA PRO A 17 10.95 -15.58 4.94
C PRO A 17 10.63 -15.51 3.44
N VAL A 18 9.40 -15.10 3.10
CA VAL A 18 8.95 -14.96 1.70
C VAL A 18 9.73 -13.83 1.01
N LEU A 19 9.85 -12.68 1.67
CA LEU A 19 10.62 -11.55 1.16
C LEU A 19 12.11 -11.90 0.98
N ALA A 20 12.69 -12.68 1.90
CA ALA A 20 14.07 -13.12 1.78
C ALA A 20 14.26 -14.05 0.57
N GLU A 21 13.29 -14.91 0.27
CA GLU A 21 13.31 -15.74 -0.92
C GLU A 21 13.23 -14.89 -2.20
N GLU A 22 12.31 -13.92 -2.26
CA GLU A 22 12.23 -12.99 -3.40
C GLU A 22 13.55 -12.23 -3.62
N LEU A 23 14.13 -11.68 -2.55
CA LEU A 23 15.42 -10.97 -2.62
C LEU A 23 16.55 -11.88 -3.12
N THR A 24 16.59 -13.13 -2.65
CA THR A 24 17.59 -14.11 -3.10
C THR A 24 17.40 -14.44 -4.58
N GLN A 25 16.15 -14.59 -5.05
CA GLN A 25 15.83 -14.83 -6.46
C GLN A 25 16.19 -13.63 -7.36
N LEU A 26 16.09 -12.40 -6.85
CA LEU A 26 16.54 -11.18 -7.55
C LEU A 26 18.07 -11.02 -7.57
N GLY A 27 18.82 -11.86 -6.85
CA GLY A 27 20.28 -11.81 -6.80
C GLY A 27 20.86 -10.91 -5.69
N ALA A 28 20.09 -10.60 -4.67
CA ALA A 28 20.58 -9.83 -3.52
C ALA A 28 21.64 -10.60 -2.72
N ASN A 29 22.65 -9.88 -2.25
CA ASN A 29 23.73 -10.43 -1.43
C ASN A 29 23.41 -10.30 0.08
N ASN A 30 24.04 -11.13 0.91
CA ASN A 30 23.97 -11.05 2.38
C ASN A 30 22.55 -10.94 2.96
N VAL A 31 21.60 -11.69 2.40
CA VAL A 31 20.19 -11.65 2.82
C VAL A 31 20.04 -12.17 4.25
N GLN A 32 19.54 -11.31 5.15
CA GLN A 32 19.36 -11.61 6.56
C GLN A 32 17.95 -11.24 7.02
N ILE A 33 17.21 -12.25 7.47
CA ILE A 33 15.88 -12.08 8.04
C ILE A 33 16.00 -11.44 9.42
N GLY A 34 15.27 -10.37 9.64
CA GLY A 34 15.00 -9.82 10.96
C GLY A 34 13.51 -9.74 11.21
N ARG A 35 13.13 -8.89 12.16
CA ARG A 35 11.72 -8.72 12.53
C ARG A 35 11.07 -7.67 11.63
N ARG A 36 10.04 -8.06 10.87
CA ARG A 36 9.31 -7.22 9.90
C ARG A 36 10.19 -6.60 8.83
N MET A 37 11.36 -7.20 8.59
CA MET A 37 12.34 -6.68 7.66
C MET A 37 13.31 -7.76 7.21
N VAL A 38 13.92 -7.52 6.07
CA VAL A 38 15.06 -8.28 5.57
C VAL A 38 16.15 -7.28 5.20
N SER A 39 17.34 -7.42 5.77
CA SER A 39 18.52 -6.66 5.37
C SER A 39 19.28 -7.43 4.30
N PHE A 40 19.88 -6.72 3.37
CA PHE A 40 20.64 -7.28 2.26
C PHE A 40 21.64 -6.24 1.75
N THR A 41 22.56 -6.66 0.90
CA THR A 41 23.49 -5.77 0.20
C THR A 41 23.27 -5.85 -1.30
N GLY A 42 23.49 -4.73 -1.97
CA GLY A 42 23.39 -4.63 -3.42
C GLY A 42 23.89 -3.28 -3.90
N ASP A 43 23.98 -3.15 -5.22
CA ASP A 43 24.30 -1.91 -5.90
C ASP A 43 23.04 -1.07 -6.18
N LYS A 44 23.19 -0.06 -7.05
CA LYS A 44 22.09 0.82 -7.44
C LYS A 44 21.03 0.07 -8.24
N GLU A 45 21.43 -0.83 -9.13
CA GLU A 45 20.50 -1.66 -9.90
C GLU A 45 19.64 -2.51 -8.97
N MET A 46 20.24 -3.18 -7.99
CA MET A 46 19.52 -3.98 -7.00
C MET A 46 18.52 -3.14 -6.19
N MET A 47 18.86 -1.90 -5.82
CA MET A 47 17.91 -1.01 -5.13
C MET A 47 16.70 -0.67 -6.02
N TYR A 48 16.92 -0.37 -7.30
CA TYR A 48 15.83 -0.09 -8.25
C TYR A 48 14.97 -1.32 -8.49
N ARG A 49 15.59 -2.48 -8.73
CA ARG A 49 14.90 -3.77 -8.88
C ARG A 49 14.09 -4.14 -7.63
N ALA A 50 14.64 -3.95 -6.43
CA ALA A 50 13.92 -4.23 -5.18
C ALA A 50 12.64 -3.38 -5.06
N ASN A 51 12.67 -2.10 -5.46
CA ASN A 51 11.47 -1.27 -5.45
C ASN A 51 10.46 -1.66 -6.53
N PHE A 52 10.95 -2.06 -7.70
CA PHE A 52 10.13 -2.31 -8.87
C PHE A 52 9.51 -3.72 -8.88
N GLN A 53 10.25 -4.73 -8.44
CA GLN A 53 9.95 -6.14 -8.67
C GLN A 53 9.43 -6.89 -7.43
N LEU A 54 9.70 -6.42 -6.21
CA LEU A 54 9.29 -7.14 -4.99
C LEU A 54 7.79 -7.05 -4.73
N HIS A 55 7.14 -8.21 -4.56
CA HIS A 55 5.72 -8.29 -4.23
C HIS A 55 5.50 -8.18 -2.72
N THR A 56 6.42 -8.65 -1.87
CA THR A 56 6.18 -8.67 -0.42
C THR A 56 6.86 -7.54 0.35
N ALA A 57 7.52 -6.60 -0.32
CA ALA A 57 8.11 -5.42 0.32
C ALA A 57 7.08 -4.28 0.49
N ILE A 58 7.16 -3.58 1.61
CA ILE A 58 6.35 -2.39 1.95
C ILE A 58 7.14 -1.11 1.65
N ARG A 59 8.45 -1.12 1.91
CA ARG A 59 9.41 -0.02 1.67
C ARG A 59 10.83 -0.59 1.55
N ILE A 60 11.67 0.06 0.74
CA ILE A 60 13.10 -0.19 0.60
C ILE A 60 13.87 1.02 1.13
N LEU A 61 14.64 0.81 2.19
CA LEU A 61 15.43 1.84 2.86
C LEU A 61 16.92 1.62 2.57
N LYS A 62 17.65 2.72 2.33
CA LYS A 62 19.10 2.74 2.20
C LYS A 62 19.70 3.41 3.44
N PRO A 63 20.22 2.65 4.42
CA PRO A 63 20.93 3.22 5.56
C PRO A 63 22.05 4.16 5.11
N ILE A 64 22.09 5.35 5.71
CA ILE A 64 23.15 6.34 5.48
C ILE A 64 24.02 6.53 6.72
N LYS A 65 23.52 6.18 7.91
CA LYS A 65 24.30 6.23 9.14
C LYS A 65 23.73 5.31 10.22
N HIS A 66 24.60 4.50 10.82
CA HIS A 66 24.36 3.80 12.07
C HIS A 66 25.11 4.50 13.20
N PHE A 67 24.45 4.67 14.35
CA PHE A 67 25.05 5.29 15.52
C PHE A 67 24.33 4.86 16.79
N LYS A 68 24.99 5.08 17.93
CA LYS A 68 24.33 4.99 19.23
C LYS A 68 23.88 6.36 19.69
N ALA A 69 22.69 6.43 20.27
CA ALA A 69 22.19 7.62 20.93
C ALA A 69 21.33 7.22 22.13
N ARG A 70 21.50 7.91 23.25
CA ARG A 70 20.68 7.77 24.47
C ARG A 70 19.84 9.02 24.77
N SER A 71 20.06 10.09 24.01
CA SER A 71 19.34 11.34 24.11
C SER A 71 19.06 11.92 22.73
N ALA A 72 18.10 12.83 22.67
CA ALA A 72 17.77 13.54 21.44
C ALA A 72 18.89 14.49 20.98
N GLU A 73 19.66 15.03 21.93
CA GLU A 73 20.87 15.82 21.68
C GLU A 73 21.95 14.96 21.03
N GLU A 74 22.16 13.73 21.49
CA GLU A 74 23.09 12.80 20.81
C GLU A 74 22.62 12.45 19.39
N VAL A 75 21.30 12.32 19.16
CA VAL A 75 20.76 12.17 17.81
C VAL A 75 21.11 13.39 16.96
N TYR A 76 20.85 14.60 17.45
CA TYR A 76 21.18 15.85 16.76
C TYR A 76 22.66 15.91 16.38
N ASP A 77 23.56 15.66 17.33
CA ASP A 77 25.01 15.70 17.15
C ASP A 77 25.49 14.67 16.12
N GLN A 78 24.86 13.50 16.07
CA GLN A 78 25.19 12.48 15.08
C GLN A 78 24.67 12.83 13.69
N VAL A 79 23.47 13.41 13.60
CA VAL A 79 22.87 13.84 12.33
C VAL A 79 23.65 15.02 11.71
N GLN A 80 24.16 15.94 12.53
CA GLN A 80 25.02 17.05 12.12
C GLN A 80 26.35 16.62 11.46
N LYS A 81 26.86 15.43 11.80
CA LYS A 81 28.13 14.92 11.25
C LYS A 81 28.01 14.36 9.83
N ILE A 82 26.80 14.25 9.29
CA ILE A 82 26.55 13.74 7.93
C ILE A 82 26.89 14.85 6.92
N LYS A 83 27.50 14.46 5.79
CA LYS A 83 27.71 15.35 4.65
C LYS A 83 26.43 15.46 3.84
N TRP A 84 25.56 16.38 4.24
CA TRP A 84 24.23 16.50 3.65
C TRP A 84 24.24 17.00 2.20
N ASP A 85 25.30 17.66 1.77
CA ASP A 85 25.52 18.08 0.39
C ASP A 85 25.57 16.92 -0.61
N ASP A 86 26.01 15.72 -0.17
CA ASP A 86 26.01 14.51 -0.99
C ASP A 86 24.58 13.95 -1.20
N ILE A 87 23.62 14.33 -0.34
CA ILE A 87 22.31 13.67 -0.21
C ILE A 87 21.14 14.59 -0.60
N LEU A 88 21.17 15.85 -0.15
CA LEU A 88 20.08 16.80 -0.25
C LEU A 88 20.59 18.12 -0.85
N ASP A 89 19.87 18.65 -1.84
CA ASP A 89 20.06 20.01 -2.32
C ASP A 89 19.21 20.98 -1.48
N VAL A 90 19.73 22.16 -1.15
CA VAL A 90 19.01 23.19 -0.37
C VAL A 90 17.69 23.65 -1.02
N LYS A 91 17.54 23.48 -2.35
CA LYS A 91 16.32 23.77 -3.09
C LYS A 91 15.26 22.68 -2.97
N LYS A 92 15.66 21.46 -2.60
CA LYS A 92 14.75 20.32 -2.42
C LYS A 92 14.05 20.40 -1.08
N THR A 93 12.91 19.72 -1.01
CA THR A 93 12.14 19.53 0.20
C THR A 93 12.42 18.18 0.83
N PHE A 94 12.31 18.08 2.15
CA PHE A 94 12.47 16.79 2.83
C PHE A 94 11.42 16.53 3.92
N SER A 95 11.25 15.26 4.26
CA SER A 95 10.51 14.81 5.44
C SER A 95 11.35 13.83 6.25
N VAL A 96 10.97 13.65 7.52
CA VAL A 96 11.57 12.66 8.42
C VAL A 96 10.43 11.93 9.10
N ASP A 97 10.48 10.61 9.02
CA ASP A 97 9.62 9.69 9.75
C ASP A 97 10.46 8.93 10.78
N SER A 98 9.94 8.74 11.99
CA SER A 98 10.66 8.06 13.07
C SER A 98 9.90 6.85 13.58
N VAL A 99 10.61 5.73 13.76
CA VAL A 99 10.12 4.55 14.45
C VAL A 99 11.01 4.33 15.67
N VAL A 100 10.42 4.34 16.87
CA VAL A 100 11.19 4.33 18.11
C VAL A 100 10.71 3.20 19.01
N TYR A 101 11.63 2.33 19.38
CA TYR A 101 11.46 1.30 20.38
C TYR A 101 12.57 1.43 21.43
N SER A 102 12.37 2.31 22.40
CA SER A 102 13.37 2.58 23.44
C SER A 102 12.68 3.03 24.73
N GLU A 103 13.31 2.79 25.88
CA GLU A 103 12.83 3.30 27.17
C GLU A 103 13.22 4.76 27.40
N GLU A 104 14.33 5.19 26.78
CA GLU A 104 14.87 6.54 26.84
C GLU A 104 14.10 7.49 25.92
N PHE A 105 13.83 7.05 24.68
CA PHE A 105 13.08 7.83 23.70
C PHE A 105 11.59 7.53 23.78
N ARG A 106 10.87 8.21 24.67
CA ARG A 106 9.42 8.00 24.87
C ARG A 106 8.52 8.69 23.85
N ASN A 107 9.06 9.58 23.01
CA ASN A 107 8.28 10.33 22.04
C ASN A 107 8.99 10.37 20.68
N SER A 108 8.44 9.61 19.72
CA SER A 108 8.94 9.52 18.35
C SER A 108 8.92 10.88 17.62
N ARG A 109 7.88 11.70 17.83
CA ARG A 109 7.79 13.05 17.23
C ARG A 109 8.95 13.94 17.66
N PHE A 110 9.41 13.82 18.90
CA PHE A 110 10.56 14.59 19.39
C PHE A 110 11.86 14.23 18.65
N VAL A 111 12.08 12.94 18.41
CA VAL A 111 13.21 12.47 17.59
C VAL A 111 13.10 13.01 16.17
N THR A 112 11.91 12.94 15.57
CA THR A 112 11.63 13.51 14.23
C THR A 112 12.00 14.99 14.16
N TYR A 113 11.59 15.80 15.14
CA TYR A 113 11.91 17.23 15.17
C TYR A 113 13.42 17.47 15.28
N LYS A 114 14.12 16.71 16.13
CA LYS A 114 15.56 16.88 16.33
C LYS A 114 16.39 16.52 15.10
N VAL A 115 15.98 15.50 14.35
CA VAL A 115 16.61 15.19 13.06
C VAL A 115 16.35 16.31 12.05
N LYS A 116 15.11 16.85 11.99
CA LYS A 116 14.78 17.98 11.10
C LYS A 116 15.60 19.22 11.43
N ASP A 117 15.72 19.56 12.71
CA ASP A 117 16.49 20.71 13.18
C ASP A 117 17.97 20.55 12.83
N ALA A 118 18.56 19.38 13.10
CA ALA A 118 19.95 19.10 12.76
C ALA A 118 20.25 19.26 11.26
N ILE A 119 19.34 18.82 10.38
CA ILE A 119 19.51 19.00 8.93
C ILE A 119 19.40 20.48 8.57
N VAL A 120 18.38 21.18 9.06
CA VAL A 120 18.16 22.60 8.75
C VAL A 120 19.33 23.46 9.21
N ASP A 121 19.81 23.23 10.43
CA ASP A 121 20.92 23.99 11.00
C ASP A 121 22.23 23.71 10.26
N TRP A 122 22.49 22.45 9.86
CA TRP A 122 23.65 22.11 9.03
C TRP A 122 23.68 22.95 7.73
N PHE A 123 22.55 23.03 7.01
CA PHE A 123 22.47 23.83 5.78
C PHE A 123 22.62 25.33 6.06
N ARG A 124 22.01 25.81 7.16
CA ARG A 124 22.12 27.22 7.55
C ARG A 124 23.57 27.60 7.86
N GLU A 125 24.30 26.74 8.58
CA GLU A 125 25.70 26.97 8.94
C GLU A 125 26.65 26.87 7.74
N LYS A 126 26.43 25.90 6.84
CA LYS A 126 27.33 25.64 5.70
C LYS A 126 27.03 26.47 4.46
N GLN A 127 25.76 26.77 4.19
CA GLN A 127 25.30 27.40 2.95
C GLN A 127 24.52 28.71 3.19
N GLY A 128 24.31 29.13 4.44
CA GLY A 128 23.61 30.37 4.79
C GLY A 128 22.10 30.35 4.54
N THR A 129 21.56 29.26 4.00
CA THR A 129 20.15 29.08 3.65
C THR A 129 19.66 27.71 4.11
N ARG A 130 18.35 27.45 4.08
CA ARG A 130 17.78 26.18 4.57
C ARG A 130 16.85 25.52 3.55
N PRO A 131 16.80 24.19 3.51
CA PRO A 131 15.78 23.47 2.76
C PRO A 131 14.40 23.62 3.42
N ASN A 132 13.36 23.47 2.60
CA ASN A 132 11.98 23.46 3.06
C ASN A 132 11.56 22.05 3.51
N ILE A 133 10.61 21.98 4.45
CA ILE A 133 10.04 20.70 4.91
C ILE A 133 8.68 20.52 4.26
N SER A 134 8.46 19.39 3.61
CA SER A 134 7.20 19.02 2.98
C SER A 134 6.78 17.64 3.49
N VAL A 135 5.65 17.55 4.19
CA VAL A 135 5.17 16.27 4.73
C VAL A 135 4.42 15.45 3.67
N SER A 136 3.65 16.13 2.81
CA SER A 136 2.79 15.48 1.82
C SER A 136 3.56 14.97 0.61
N ASN A 137 4.40 15.83 0.01
CA ASN A 137 5.19 15.51 -1.18
C ASN A 137 6.63 16.03 -1.03
N PRO A 138 7.45 15.38 -0.18
CA PRO A 138 8.88 15.66 -0.09
C PRO A 138 9.64 15.13 -1.32
N ASP A 139 10.73 15.80 -1.67
CA ASP A 139 11.70 15.29 -2.63
C ASP A 139 12.57 14.19 -2.01
N ILE A 140 12.96 14.37 -0.74
CA ILE A 140 13.75 13.38 0.02
C ILE A 140 12.97 12.94 1.27
N ARG A 141 12.78 11.64 1.43
CA ARG A 141 12.21 11.03 2.63
C ARG A 141 13.29 10.36 3.44
N LEU A 142 13.38 10.71 4.72
CA LEU A 142 14.29 10.09 5.68
C LEU A 142 13.51 9.26 6.69
N ASN A 143 14.07 8.11 7.06
CA ASN A 143 13.56 7.26 8.12
C ASN A 143 14.61 7.13 9.22
N ILE A 144 14.26 7.48 10.46
CA ILE A 144 15.08 7.17 11.63
C ILE A 144 14.44 6.04 12.43
N HIS A 145 15.16 4.94 12.56
CA HIS A 145 14.76 3.82 13.39
C HIS A 145 15.65 3.74 14.63
N ILE A 146 15.06 3.80 15.81
CA ILE A 146 15.77 3.66 17.09
C ILE A 146 15.26 2.39 17.79
N ALA A 147 16.15 1.44 18.03
CA ALA A 147 15.89 0.28 18.87
C ALA A 147 16.88 0.28 20.04
N GLU A 148 16.34 0.40 21.25
CA GLU A 148 17.08 0.63 22.49
C GLU A 148 17.97 1.88 22.38
N ASP A 149 19.29 1.70 22.26
CA ASP A 149 20.27 2.77 22.07
C ASP A 149 20.82 2.82 20.63
N ASN A 150 20.40 1.91 19.74
CA ASN A 150 20.90 1.82 18.37
C ASN A 150 19.97 2.57 17.41
N ALA A 151 20.51 3.60 16.77
CA ALA A 151 19.82 4.42 15.79
C ALA A 151 20.36 4.15 14.38
N THR A 152 19.45 4.04 13.43
CA THR A 152 19.76 3.95 11.99
C THR A 152 18.98 5.02 11.26
N LEU A 153 19.69 5.94 10.61
CA LEU A 153 19.10 6.92 9.70
C LEU A 153 19.25 6.40 8.27
N SER A 154 18.15 6.39 7.52
CA SER A 154 18.07 5.83 6.18
C SER A 154 17.36 6.78 5.22
N LEU A 155 17.70 6.69 3.94
CA LEU A 155 16.89 7.25 2.86
C LEU A 155 15.80 6.26 2.45
N ASP A 156 14.58 6.74 2.23
CA ASP A 156 13.50 5.93 1.69
C ASP A 156 13.48 6.04 0.16
N SER A 157 13.77 4.93 -0.51
CA SER A 157 13.83 4.85 -1.97
C SER A 157 12.46 4.59 -2.61
N SER A 158 11.47 4.13 -1.84
CA SER A 158 10.14 3.76 -2.32
C SER A 158 9.19 4.95 -2.44
N GLY A 159 9.24 5.88 -1.47
CA GLY A 159 8.34 7.03 -1.43
C GLY A 159 6.99 6.69 -0.81
N GLU A 160 5.93 6.55 -1.60
CA GLU A 160 4.71 5.93 -1.08
C GLU A 160 4.97 4.44 -0.79
N SER A 161 4.27 3.87 0.19
CA SER A 161 4.43 2.45 0.48
C SER A 161 4.13 1.60 -0.77
N LEU A 162 4.95 0.57 -0.96
CA LEU A 162 4.92 -0.29 -2.14
C LEU A 162 3.61 -1.04 -2.30
N HIS A 163 2.86 -1.35 -1.23
CA HIS A 163 1.52 -1.98 -1.34
C HIS A 163 0.56 -1.18 -2.24
N ARG A 164 0.72 0.15 -2.32
CA ARG A 164 -0.02 0.97 -3.28
C ARG A 164 0.55 0.76 -4.68
N ARG A 165 0.14 -0.33 -5.34
CA ARG A 165 0.60 -0.67 -6.69
C ARG A 165 0.17 0.39 -7.70
N GLY A 166 -1.09 0.81 -7.61
CA GLY A 166 -1.68 1.82 -8.51
C GLY A 166 -2.78 1.27 -9.41
N TYR A 167 -3.05 -0.05 -9.40
CA TYR A 167 -4.15 -0.64 -10.17
C TYR A 167 -5.53 -0.41 -9.53
N ARG A 168 -5.61 -0.29 -8.20
CA ARG A 168 -6.87 -0.17 -7.45
C ARG A 168 -7.56 1.16 -7.79
N GLN A 169 -8.63 1.08 -8.60
CA GLN A 169 -9.46 2.23 -8.99
C GLN A 169 -10.52 2.52 -7.93
N GLU A 170 -11.15 1.46 -7.45
CA GLU A 170 -12.16 1.51 -6.39
C GLU A 170 -11.83 0.52 -5.30
N SER A 171 -12.25 0.85 -4.08
CA SER A 171 -12.09 -0.01 -2.91
C SER A 171 -13.45 -0.38 -2.34
N VAL A 172 -13.52 -1.59 -1.80
CA VAL A 172 -14.58 -1.99 -0.89
C VAL A 172 -14.18 -1.62 0.54
N GLU A 173 -15.07 -1.85 1.50
CA GLU A 173 -14.77 -1.69 2.92
C GLU A 173 -13.64 -2.64 3.32
N ALA A 174 -12.60 -2.09 3.95
CA ALA A 174 -11.45 -2.82 4.51
C ALA A 174 -10.79 -3.85 3.56
N PRO A 175 -10.25 -3.42 2.40
CA PRO A 175 -9.60 -4.33 1.46
C PRO A 175 -8.37 -5.00 2.08
N LEU A 176 -8.06 -6.21 1.61
CA LEU A 176 -6.79 -6.86 1.93
C LEU A 176 -5.64 -6.02 1.36
N ASN A 177 -4.56 -5.89 2.13
CA ASN A 177 -3.35 -5.21 1.66
C ASN A 177 -2.68 -6.05 0.56
N GLU A 178 -2.23 -5.42 -0.52
CA GLU A 178 -1.62 -6.05 -1.70
C GLU A 178 -0.37 -6.87 -1.34
N VAL A 179 0.49 -6.35 -0.45
CA VAL A 179 1.69 -7.07 0.03
C VAL A 179 1.30 -8.33 0.80
N LEU A 180 0.24 -8.27 1.61
CA LEU A 180 -0.25 -9.42 2.35
C LEU A 180 -0.88 -10.45 1.41
N ALA A 181 -1.67 -10.00 0.43
CA ALA A 181 -2.28 -10.88 -0.58
C ALA A 181 -1.21 -11.63 -1.37
N ALA A 182 -0.20 -10.93 -1.90
CA ALA A 182 0.93 -11.55 -2.59
C ALA A 182 1.70 -12.52 -1.68
N GLY A 183 1.97 -12.11 -0.44
CA GLY A 183 2.63 -12.96 0.55
C GLY A 183 1.85 -14.24 0.84
N MET A 184 0.53 -14.17 0.98
CA MET A 184 -0.34 -15.35 1.15
C MET A 184 -0.25 -16.30 -0.03
N ILE A 185 -0.25 -15.79 -1.26
CA ILE A 185 -0.14 -16.62 -2.47
C ILE A 185 1.23 -17.30 -2.52
N LEU A 186 2.31 -16.55 -2.33
CA LEU A 186 3.67 -17.10 -2.33
C LEU A 186 3.90 -18.13 -1.21
N MET A 187 3.29 -17.95 -0.03
CA MET A 187 3.30 -18.94 1.06
C MET A 187 2.65 -20.27 0.68
N THR A 188 1.71 -20.28 -0.27
CA THR A 188 1.11 -21.52 -0.74
C THR A 188 2.06 -22.37 -1.57
N GLY A 189 3.11 -21.74 -2.13
CA GLY A 189 4.00 -22.35 -3.12
C GLY A 189 3.46 -22.32 -4.55
N TRP A 190 2.23 -21.83 -4.76
CA TRP A 190 1.62 -21.71 -6.09
C TRP A 190 2.35 -20.67 -6.93
N LYS A 191 2.72 -21.08 -8.14
CA LYS A 191 3.43 -20.27 -9.15
C LYS A 191 2.70 -20.30 -10.49
N GLY A 192 1.41 -20.58 -10.51
CA GLY A 192 0.60 -20.63 -11.73
C GLY A 192 0.53 -22.00 -12.41
N GLU A 193 0.82 -23.08 -11.68
CA GLU A 193 0.79 -24.46 -12.19
C GLU A 193 -0.60 -25.11 -12.22
N CYS A 194 -1.63 -24.40 -11.74
CA CYS A 194 -3.03 -24.79 -11.80
C CYS A 194 -3.94 -23.57 -11.60
N ASP A 195 -5.26 -23.77 -11.73
CA ASP A 195 -6.23 -22.71 -11.50
C ASP A 195 -6.24 -22.26 -10.03
N LEU A 196 -6.42 -20.96 -9.80
CA LEU A 196 -6.59 -20.39 -8.46
C LEU A 196 -7.99 -19.81 -8.30
N ILE A 197 -8.63 -20.11 -7.17
CA ILE A 197 -10.00 -19.71 -6.89
C ILE A 197 -10.03 -18.90 -5.59
N ASP A 198 -10.56 -17.68 -5.67
CA ASP A 198 -10.94 -16.85 -4.52
C ASP A 198 -12.46 -16.71 -4.47
N PRO A 199 -13.18 -17.53 -3.69
CA PRO A 199 -14.64 -17.56 -3.69
C PRO A 199 -15.31 -16.45 -2.86
N MET A 200 -14.52 -15.57 -2.23
CA MET A 200 -15.01 -14.41 -1.47
C MET A 200 -14.08 -13.21 -1.76
N CYS A 201 -13.97 -12.86 -3.04
CA CYS A 201 -12.86 -12.07 -3.55
C CYS A 201 -12.90 -10.58 -3.18
N GLY A 202 -14.04 -10.06 -2.72
CA GLY A 202 -14.20 -8.66 -2.39
C GLY A 202 -13.79 -7.77 -3.56
N SER A 203 -12.76 -6.95 -3.37
CA SER A 203 -12.19 -6.06 -4.41
C SER A 203 -11.23 -6.74 -5.40
N GLY A 204 -11.08 -8.06 -5.35
CA GLY A 204 -10.26 -8.86 -6.29
C GLY A 204 -8.77 -8.82 -6.01
N THR A 205 -8.34 -8.46 -4.80
CA THR A 205 -6.91 -8.25 -4.49
C THR A 205 -6.08 -9.54 -4.61
N ILE A 206 -6.57 -10.66 -4.07
CA ILE A 206 -5.90 -11.95 -4.19
C ILE A 206 -5.84 -12.37 -5.66
N ALA A 207 -6.93 -12.25 -6.40
CA ALA A 207 -6.98 -12.61 -7.81
C ALA A 207 -5.99 -11.82 -8.67
N ILE A 208 -5.87 -10.50 -8.45
CA ILE A 208 -4.93 -9.65 -9.19
C ILE A 208 -3.48 -10.01 -8.85
N GLU A 209 -3.12 -10.07 -7.55
CA GLU A 209 -1.75 -10.42 -7.16
C GLU A 209 -1.36 -11.83 -7.60
N ALA A 210 -2.31 -12.78 -7.63
CA ALA A 210 -2.09 -14.12 -8.16
C ALA A 210 -1.73 -14.08 -9.64
N ALA A 211 -2.45 -13.29 -10.44
CA ALA A 211 -2.16 -13.18 -11.86
C ALA A 211 -0.81 -12.49 -12.12
N LEU A 212 -0.43 -11.50 -11.32
CA LEU A 212 0.89 -10.87 -11.38
C LEU A 212 2.00 -11.89 -11.09
N ILE A 213 1.86 -12.70 -10.05
CA ILE A 213 2.83 -13.76 -9.69
C ILE A 213 2.88 -14.85 -10.78
N ALA A 214 1.72 -15.28 -11.29
CA ALA A 214 1.65 -16.31 -12.32
C ALA A 214 2.35 -15.87 -13.61
N ARG A 215 2.13 -14.62 -14.04
CA ARG A 215 2.77 -14.04 -15.23
C ARG A 215 4.16 -13.47 -14.98
N ASN A 216 4.61 -13.45 -13.73
CA ASN A 216 5.85 -12.82 -13.27
C ASN A 216 5.94 -11.33 -13.67
N ILE A 217 4.82 -10.62 -13.57
CA ILE A 217 4.72 -9.18 -13.84
C ILE A 217 5.15 -8.42 -12.59
N SER A 218 6.13 -7.53 -12.76
CA SER A 218 6.63 -6.71 -11.67
C SER A 218 5.54 -5.75 -11.14
N PRO A 219 5.27 -5.71 -9.83
CA PRO A 219 4.18 -4.91 -9.26
C PRO A 219 4.43 -3.39 -9.39
N GLY A 220 5.68 -2.98 -9.60
CA GLY A 220 6.08 -1.59 -9.82
C GLY A 220 5.58 -0.98 -11.12
N VAL A 221 5.15 -1.77 -12.12
CA VAL A 221 4.68 -1.27 -13.43
C VAL A 221 3.49 -0.32 -13.32
N PHE A 222 2.68 -0.49 -12.27
CA PHE A 222 1.47 0.29 -12.02
C PHE A 222 1.75 1.63 -11.33
N ARG A 223 2.95 1.80 -10.76
CA ARG A 223 3.32 2.98 -9.97
C ARG A 223 3.66 4.14 -10.89
N LYS A 224 3.42 5.36 -10.39
CA LYS A 224 3.71 6.59 -11.15
C LYS A 224 5.17 7.01 -11.02
N GLU A 225 5.70 6.88 -9.80
CA GLU A 225 7.05 7.31 -9.44
C GLU A 225 7.51 6.53 -8.21
N PHE A 226 8.83 6.49 -8.02
CA PHE A 226 9.52 6.09 -6.80
C PHE A 226 10.31 7.27 -6.23
N ALA A 227 10.61 7.25 -4.93
CA ALA A 227 11.35 8.36 -4.31
C ALA A 227 12.80 8.47 -4.80
N PHE A 228 13.43 7.35 -5.17
CA PHE A 228 14.80 7.38 -5.70
C PHE A 228 14.94 8.19 -6.99
N GLU A 229 13.85 8.38 -7.76
CA GLU A 229 13.87 9.19 -8.99
C GLU A 229 14.17 10.67 -8.72
N LYS A 230 13.97 11.12 -7.48
CA LYS A 230 14.26 12.50 -7.03
C LYS A 230 15.64 12.63 -6.40
N TRP A 231 16.43 11.56 -6.30
CA TRP A 231 17.76 11.61 -5.68
C TRP A 231 18.80 12.26 -6.60
N ASN A 232 19.88 12.79 -6.03
CA ASN A 232 20.91 13.51 -6.80
C ASN A 232 21.66 12.60 -7.78
N ASP A 233 21.75 11.32 -7.47
CA ASP A 233 22.45 10.29 -8.24
C ASP A 233 21.51 9.37 -9.01
N PHE A 234 20.26 9.79 -9.25
CA PHE A 234 19.30 9.00 -10.01
C PHE A 234 19.82 8.73 -11.44
N ASP A 235 19.85 7.44 -11.80
CA ASP A 235 20.24 6.98 -13.12
C ASP A 235 19.01 6.58 -13.93
N GLN A 236 18.56 7.50 -14.80
CA GLN A 236 17.38 7.31 -15.64
C GLN A 236 17.58 6.17 -16.65
N ASP A 237 18.77 6.03 -17.24
CA ASP A 237 19.03 5.03 -18.27
C ASP A 237 19.02 3.62 -17.66
N LEU A 238 19.62 3.46 -16.48
CA LEU A 238 19.57 2.22 -15.71
C LEU A 238 18.13 1.85 -15.30
N PHE A 239 17.35 2.82 -14.81
CA PHE A 239 15.97 2.54 -14.42
C PHE A 239 15.09 2.24 -15.63
N ASP A 240 15.26 2.93 -16.76
CA ASP A 240 14.55 2.61 -18.00
C ASP A 240 14.92 1.20 -18.50
N MET A 241 16.16 0.74 -18.33
CA MET A 241 16.55 -0.64 -18.62
C MET A 241 15.75 -1.65 -17.79
N ILE A 242 15.67 -1.44 -16.46
CA ILE A 242 14.92 -2.30 -15.53
C ILE A 242 13.41 -2.25 -15.84
N TYR A 243 12.87 -1.06 -16.08
CA TYR A 243 11.44 -0.87 -16.34
C TYR A 243 10.98 -1.59 -17.62
N ASN A 244 11.84 -1.62 -18.63
CA ASN A 244 11.56 -2.25 -19.93
C ASN A 244 12.02 -3.71 -20.01
N ASP A 245 12.62 -4.27 -18.96
CA ASP A 245 13.03 -5.67 -18.89
C ASP A 245 11.82 -6.57 -18.63
N ASP A 246 11.37 -7.26 -19.68
CA ASP A 246 10.29 -8.25 -19.62
C ASP A 246 10.78 -9.67 -19.87
N SER A 247 12.09 -9.88 -19.80
CA SER A 247 12.73 -11.16 -20.09
C SER A 247 12.28 -12.29 -19.16
N GLN A 248 11.77 -11.93 -17.97
CA GLN A 248 11.30 -12.88 -16.97
C GLN A 248 9.76 -13.05 -16.98
N GLU A 249 9.02 -12.25 -17.75
CA GLU A 249 7.58 -12.44 -17.89
C GLU A 249 7.28 -13.76 -18.61
N ARG A 250 6.16 -14.39 -18.25
CA ARG A 250 5.77 -15.70 -18.79
C ARG A 250 4.28 -15.76 -19.08
N GLU A 251 3.91 -16.67 -19.97
CA GLU A 251 2.50 -16.99 -20.21
C GLU A 251 1.91 -17.76 -19.03
N PHE A 252 0.63 -17.51 -18.77
CA PHE A 252 -0.15 -18.21 -17.77
C PHE A 252 -1.22 -19.01 -18.50
N GLU A 253 -1.06 -20.34 -18.51
CA GLU A 253 -1.94 -21.26 -19.26
C GLU A 253 -3.21 -21.63 -18.50
N HIS A 254 -3.26 -21.32 -17.20
CA HIS A 254 -4.37 -21.59 -16.31
C HIS A 254 -5.22 -20.34 -16.10
N HIS A 255 -6.23 -20.44 -15.23
CA HIS A 255 -7.17 -19.36 -15.01
C HIS A 255 -7.37 -19.04 -13.54
N ILE A 256 -7.65 -17.78 -13.24
CA ILE A 256 -7.98 -17.32 -11.89
C ILE A 256 -9.45 -16.95 -11.83
N TYR A 257 -10.14 -17.48 -10.82
CA TYR A 257 -11.56 -17.23 -10.61
C TYR A 257 -11.80 -16.50 -9.30
N GLY A 258 -12.43 -15.33 -9.38
CA GLY A 258 -12.89 -14.56 -8.23
C GLY A 258 -14.41 -14.55 -8.15
N TYR A 259 -14.97 -14.91 -7.00
CA TYR A 259 -16.40 -14.87 -6.77
C TYR A 259 -16.73 -14.04 -5.53
N ASP A 260 -17.86 -13.34 -5.58
CA ASP A 260 -18.42 -12.72 -4.39
C ASP A 260 -19.96 -12.70 -4.48
N ILE A 261 -20.63 -12.69 -3.32
CA ILE A 261 -22.09 -12.55 -3.27
C ILE A 261 -22.52 -11.10 -3.48
N ASP A 262 -21.68 -10.15 -3.09
CA ASP A 262 -21.96 -8.73 -3.21
C ASP A 262 -21.62 -8.23 -4.62
N MET A 263 -22.66 -7.86 -5.38
CA MET A 263 -22.49 -7.31 -6.72
C MET A 263 -21.64 -6.03 -6.76
N LYS A 264 -21.62 -5.25 -5.67
CA LYS A 264 -20.75 -4.06 -5.57
C LYS A 264 -19.28 -4.48 -5.53
N ALA A 265 -18.95 -5.52 -4.77
CA ALA A 265 -17.62 -6.10 -4.70
C ALA A 265 -17.20 -6.68 -6.07
N VAL A 266 -18.07 -7.47 -6.70
CA VAL A 266 -17.88 -8.03 -8.06
C VAL A 266 -17.56 -6.94 -9.09
N ASN A 267 -18.33 -5.84 -9.10
CA ASN A 267 -18.10 -4.71 -9.99
C ASN A 267 -16.75 -4.05 -9.71
N THR A 268 -16.41 -3.83 -8.43
CA THR A 268 -15.14 -3.25 -8.00
C THR A 268 -13.95 -4.12 -8.43
N ALA A 269 -14.01 -5.42 -8.18
CA ALA A 269 -13.00 -6.39 -8.59
C ALA A 269 -12.84 -6.42 -10.12
N SER A 270 -13.94 -6.44 -10.87
CA SER A 270 -13.92 -6.42 -12.33
C SER A 270 -13.25 -5.15 -12.88
N MET A 271 -13.52 -3.99 -12.27
CA MET A 271 -12.85 -2.73 -12.63
C MET A 271 -11.36 -2.76 -12.32
N ASN A 272 -10.97 -3.26 -11.15
CA ASN A 272 -9.57 -3.37 -10.74
C ASN A 272 -8.79 -4.35 -11.64
N VAL A 273 -9.36 -5.52 -11.96
CA VAL A 273 -8.78 -6.50 -12.90
C VAL A 273 -8.58 -5.89 -14.27
N ARG A 274 -9.56 -5.14 -14.79
CA ARG A 274 -9.45 -4.44 -16.07
C ARG A 274 -8.38 -3.36 -16.04
N ALA A 275 -8.34 -2.55 -14.98
CA ALA A 275 -7.31 -1.52 -14.80
C ALA A 275 -5.91 -2.11 -14.66
N ALA A 276 -5.82 -3.31 -14.09
CA ALA A 276 -4.62 -4.12 -14.03
C ALA A 276 -4.37 -4.93 -15.31
N GLY A 277 -5.11 -4.75 -16.41
CA GLY A 277 -4.87 -5.41 -17.71
C GLY A 277 -4.94 -6.94 -17.71
N LEU A 278 -5.53 -7.55 -16.68
CA LEU A 278 -5.53 -9.00 -16.44
C LEU A 278 -6.87 -9.68 -16.79
N SER A 279 -7.71 -9.03 -17.59
CA SER A 279 -9.04 -9.56 -17.95
C SER A 279 -9.00 -10.88 -18.73
N LYS A 280 -7.85 -11.25 -19.31
CA LYS A 280 -7.65 -12.55 -19.97
C LYS A 280 -7.38 -13.67 -18.96
N ASP A 281 -6.70 -13.34 -17.87
CA ASP A 281 -6.18 -14.29 -16.88
C ASP A 281 -7.16 -14.49 -15.69
N VAL A 282 -8.04 -13.50 -15.46
CA VAL A 282 -8.93 -13.45 -14.30
C VAL A 282 -10.39 -13.29 -14.72
N THR A 283 -11.25 -14.21 -14.25
CA THR A 283 -12.71 -14.08 -14.34
C THR A 283 -13.29 -13.75 -12.98
N ILE A 284 -14.09 -12.67 -12.94
CA ILE A 284 -14.85 -12.26 -11.77
C ILE A 284 -16.34 -12.48 -12.04
N ALA A 285 -17.04 -13.12 -11.11
CA ALA A 285 -18.49 -13.35 -11.23
C ALA A 285 -19.22 -13.25 -9.89
N GLN A 286 -20.51 -12.94 -9.94
CA GLN A 286 -21.37 -12.98 -8.76
C GLN A 286 -21.82 -14.42 -8.49
N GLN A 287 -21.44 -14.98 -7.34
CA GLN A 287 -21.80 -16.35 -6.97
C GLN A 287 -21.67 -16.54 -5.45
N ASP A 288 -22.61 -17.28 -4.84
CA ASP A 288 -22.49 -17.71 -3.45
C ASP A 288 -21.62 -18.97 -3.38
N PHE A 289 -20.64 -18.97 -2.47
CA PHE A 289 -19.78 -20.12 -2.22
C PHE A 289 -20.57 -21.37 -1.79
N LYS A 290 -21.79 -21.21 -1.25
CA LYS A 290 -22.71 -22.32 -1.00
C LYS A 290 -23.02 -23.18 -2.23
N ASP A 291 -23.05 -22.53 -3.39
CA ASP A 291 -23.36 -23.14 -4.68
C ASP A 291 -22.07 -23.52 -5.43
N PHE A 292 -20.92 -23.48 -4.77
CA PHE A 292 -19.65 -23.91 -5.34
C PHE A 292 -19.70 -25.40 -5.72
N THR A 293 -19.24 -25.67 -6.94
CA THR A 293 -19.18 -27.00 -7.54
C THR A 293 -17.74 -27.42 -7.71
N GLN A 294 -17.50 -28.73 -7.78
CA GLN A 294 -16.15 -29.23 -7.91
C GLN A 294 -15.54 -28.82 -9.25
N PRO A 295 -14.35 -28.19 -9.24
CA PRO A 295 -13.66 -27.86 -10.48
C PRO A 295 -13.27 -29.15 -11.21
N ALA A 296 -13.35 -29.10 -12.55
CA ALA A 296 -13.01 -30.24 -13.40
C ALA A 296 -11.52 -30.59 -13.31
N GLU A 297 -10.67 -29.55 -13.27
CA GLU A 297 -9.22 -29.66 -13.17
C GLU A 297 -8.74 -29.38 -11.75
N LYS A 298 -7.47 -29.73 -11.49
CA LYS A 298 -6.80 -29.43 -10.23
C LYS A 298 -6.78 -27.91 -10.01
N SER A 299 -7.05 -27.47 -8.79
CA SER A 299 -7.06 -26.05 -8.43
C SER A 299 -6.70 -25.84 -6.97
N ILE A 300 -6.36 -24.60 -6.63
CA ILE A 300 -6.13 -24.16 -5.26
C ILE A 300 -7.14 -23.09 -4.88
N ILE A 301 -7.67 -23.17 -3.66
CA ILE A 301 -8.46 -22.07 -3.10
C ILE A 301 -7.58 -21.24 -2.17
N VAL A 302 -7.60 -19.92 -2.35
CA VAL A 302 -7.01 -18.95 -1.41
C VAL A 302 -8.08 -17.92 -1.10
N MET A 303 -8.50 -17.83 0.16
CA MET A 303 -9.63 -16.98 0.55
C MET A 303 -9.36 -16.17 1.81
N ASN A 304 -10.01 -15.00 1.86
CA ASN A 304 -10.13 -14.15 3.05
C ASN A 304 -11.61 -13.92 3.40
N PRO A 305 -12.28 -14.90 4.03
CA PRO A 305 -13.69 -14.77 4.41
C PRO A 305 -13.93 -13.64 5.41
N PRO A 306 -15.17 -13.14 5.55
CA PRO A 306 -15.52 -12.23 6.62
C PRO A 306 -15.23 -12.87 7.99
N TYR A 307 -14.79 -12.09 8.96
CA TYR A 307 -14.50 -12.57 10.32
C TYR A 307 -15.12 -11.73 11.46
N GLY A 308 -15.94 -10.73 11.14
CA GLY A 308 -16.79 -10.07 12.13
C GLY A 308 -16.31 -8.71 12.66
N GLU A 309 -15.00 -8.40 12.64
CA GLU A 309 -14.52 -7.07 13.08
C GLU A 309 -14.49 -6.03 11.98
N ARG A 310 -14.17 -6.44 10.75
CA ARG A 310 -14.11 -5.55 9.59
C ARG A 310 -15.40 -5.56 8.78
N ILE A 311 -15.98 -6.75 8.64
CA ILE A 311 -17.25 -6.99 7.95
C ILE A 311 -17.98 -8.01 8.81
N SER A 312 -19.15 -7.63 9.33
CA SER A 312 -19.99 -8.53 10.11
C SER A 312 -20.99 -9.24 9.21
N THR A 313 -20.98 -10.57 9.24
CA THR A 313 -22.10 -11.36 8.70
C THR A 313 -23.00 -11.77 9.87
N PRO A 314 -24.33 -11.66 9.75
CA PRO A 314 -25.26 -12.05 10.81
C PRO A 314 -25.08 -13.48 11.32
N ASN A 315 -24.54 -14.37 10.48
CA ASN A 315 -24.25 -15.77 10.83
C ASN A 315 -22.80 -16.15 10.50
N LEU A 316 -21.84 -15.48 11.15
CA LEU A 316 -20.41 -15.71 10.92
C LEU A 316 -20.00 -17.18 11.08
N LEU A 317 -20.36 -17.80 12.20
CA LEU A 317 -20.02 -19.21 12.49
C LEU A 317 -20.66 -20.16 11.45
N GLY A 318 -21.89 -19.87 11.03
CA GLY A 318 -22.55 -20.61 9.96
C GLY A 318 -21.83 -20.51 8.62
N THR A 319 -21.25 -19.35 8.29
CA THR A 319 -20.41 -19.19 7.09
C THR A 319 -19.19 -20.12 7.13
N TYR A 320 -18.46 -20.17 8.24
CA TYR A 320 -17.29 -21.05 8.35
C TYR A 320 -17.66 -22.54 8.37
N LYS A 321 -18.80 -22.89 8.97
CA LYS A 321 -19.34 -24.25 8.88
C LYS A 321 -19.64 -24.63 7.43
N MET A 322 -20.29 -23.73 6.70
CA MET A 322 -20.59 -23.90 5.28
C MET A 322 -19.30 -24.06 4.44
N ILE A 323 -18.25 -23.29 4.75
CA ILE A 323 -16.95 -23.44 4.08
C ILE A 323 -16.41 -24.86 4.23
N GLY A 324 -16.41 -25.38 5.47
CA GLY A 324 -15.98 -26.74 5.76
C GLY A 324 -16.80 -27.82 5.04
N GLU A 325 -18.13 -27.62 4.94
CA GLU A 325 -19.01 -28.53 4.21
C GLU A 325 -18.73 -28.53 2.70
N ARG A 326 -18.51 -27.34 2.10
CA ARG A 326 -18.18 -27.22 0.67
C ARG A 326 -16.83 -27.82 0.35
N PHE A 327 -15.82 -27.58 1.17
CA PHE A 327 -14.50 -28.20 1.02
C PHE A 327 -14.57 -29.73 0.95
N LYS A 328 -15.38 -30.37 1.81
CA LYS A 328 -15.55 -31.83 1.82
C LYS A 328 -16.34 -32.37 0.63
N LYS A 329 -17.31 -31.62 0.12
CA LYS A 329 -18.27 -32.11 -0.88
C LYS A 329 -17.93 -31.74 -2.32
N ALA A 330 -17.24 -30.61 -2.49
CA ALA A 330 -17.07 -29.95 -3.78
C ALA A 330 -15.62 -29.47 -4.00
N PHE A 331 -14.66 -29.93 -3.20
CA PHE A 331 -13.25 -29.55 -3.39
C PHE A 331 -12.28 -30.67 -3.03
N THR A 332 -12.73 -31.92 -3.13
CA THR A 332 -11.93 -33.11 -2.85
C THR A 332 -10.78 -33.24 -3.85
N GLY A 333 -9.60 -33.65 -3.38
CA GLY A 333 -8.38 -33.79 -4.19
C GLY A 333 -7.57 -32.50 -4.35
N ASN A 334 -8.06 -31.38 -3.81
CA ASN A 334 -7.45 -30.06 -3.94
C ASN A 334 -7.01 -29.49 -2.58
N GLU A 335 -6.34 -28.33 -2.63
CA GLU A 335 -5.76 -27.65 -1.47
C GLU A 335 -6.45 -26.29 -1.26
N ALA A 336 -6.83 -25.99 -0.03
CA ALA A 336 -7.48 -24.73 0.31
C ALA A 336 -6.75 -24.00 1.43
N TRP A 337 -6.68 -22.68 1.33
CA TRP A 337 -6.07 -21.81 2.31
C TRP A 337 -7.03 -20.73 2.77
N VAL A 338 -7.16 -20.58 4.09
CA VAL A 338 -8.15 -19.69 4.70
C VAL A 338 -7.47 -18.75 5.68
N LEU A 339 -7.66 -17.45 5.48
CA LEU A 339 -7.28 -16.41 6.44
C LEU A 339 -8.43 -16.15 7.41
N SER A 340 -8.16 -16.16 8.73
CA SER A 340 -9.09 -15.71 9.75
C SER A 340 -8.35 -15.40 11.05
N TYR A 341 -8.97 -14.68 11.99
CA TYR A 341 -8.35 -14.36 13.29
C TYR A 341 -8.98 -15.11 14.48
N ARG A 342 -10.21 -15.62 14.33
CA ARG A 342 -10.97 -16.25 15.41
C ARG A 342 -10.77 -17.75 15.41
N GLU A 343 -10.31 -18.30 16.52
CA GLU A 343 -10.23 -19.76 16.67
C GLU A 343 -11.62 -20.39 16.49
N GLU A 344 -12.68 -19.76 16.99
CA GLU A 344 -14.04 -20.31 16.90
C GLU A 344 -14.49 -20.44 15.44
N CYS A 345 -14.06 -19.53 14.56
CA CYS A 345 -14.35 -19.62 13.13
C CYS A 345 -13.65 -20.84 12.51
N PHE A 346 -12.38 -21.08 12.86
CA PHE A 346 -11.68 -22.27 12.37
C PHE A 346 -12.24 -23.58 12.92
N GLU A 347 -12.71 -23.60 14.17
CA GLU A 347 -13.39 -24.76 14.75
C GLU A 347 -14.63 -25.16 13.95
N GLN A 348 -15.39 -24.17 13.45
CA GLN A 348 -16.58 -24.43 12.63
C GLN A 348 -16.27 -25.07 11.27
N ILE A 349 -15.08 -24.83 10.69
CA ILE A 349 -14.68 -25.51 9.44
C ILE A 349 -14.70 -27.04 9.62
N GLY A 350 -14.47 -27.53 10.85
CA GLY A 350 -14.59 -28.96 11.15
C GLY A 350 -13.62 -29.84 10.35
N LEU A 351 -12.48 -29.27 9.96
CA LEU A 351 -11.36 -29.90 9.27
C LEU A 351 -10.07 -29.60 10.03
N LYS A 352 -9.15 -30.56 10.06
CA LYS A 352 -7.85 -30.38 10.70
C LYS A 352 -6.87 -29.72 9.72
N PRO A 353 -6.26 -28.57 10.07
CA PRO A 353 -5.31 -27.91 9.18
C PRO A 353 -3.99 -28.68 9.06
N SER A 354 -3.42 -28.66 7.87
CA SER A 354 -2.09 -29.19 7.58
C SER A 354 -1.00 -28.24 8.08
N ILE A 355 -1.13 -26.94 7.82
CA ILE A 355 -0.26 -25.90 8.37
C ILE A 355 -1.08 -24.76 8.99
N LYS A 356 -0.51 -24.09 9.98
CA LYS A 356 -1.02 -22.83 10.55
C LYS A 356 0.11 -21.81 10.51
N ILE A 357 -0.10 -20.66 9.88
CA ILE A 357 0.90 -19.59 9.75
C ILE A 357 0.31 -18.33 10.39
N PRO A 358 0.92 -17.75 11.45
CA PRO A 358 0.50 -16.47 11.99
C PRO A 358 0.91 -15.37 11.01
N VAL A 359 -0.04 -14.49 10.69
CA VAL A 359 0.13 -13.36 9.80
C VAL A 359 -0.61 -12.16 10.37
N TYR A 360 -0.29 -10.95 9.91
CA TYR A 360 -0.97 -9.74 10.36
C TYR A 360 -1.75 -9.10 9.22
N ASN A 361 -3.05 -8.90 9.43
CA ASN A 361 -3.87 -8.09 8.54
C ASN A 361 -4.14 -6.74 9.21
N GLY A 362 -3.36 -5.72 8.88
CA GLY A 362 -3.33 -4.46 9.62
C GLY A 362 -2.87 -4.69 11.06
N SER A 363 -3.63 -4.20 12.04
CA SER A 363 -3.39 -4.44 13.48
C SER A 363 -3.86 -5.82 13.96
N LEU A 364 -4.65 -6.55 13.17
CA LEU A 364 -5.22 -7.83 13.56
C LEU A 364 -4.20 -8.96 13.37
N GLU A 365 -3.99 -9.72 14.43
CA GLU A 365 -3.24 -10.98 14.41
C GLU A 365 -4.16 -12.08 13.88
N CYS A 366 -3.87 -12.54 12.67
CA CYS A 366 -4.62 -13.58 11.99
C CYS A 366 -3.79 -14.87 11.91
N GLU A 367 -4.46 -15.95 11.53
CA GLU A 367 -3.81 -17.15 11.05
C GLU A 367 -4.23 -17.44 9.61
N PHE A 368 -3.27 -17.88 8.81
CA PHE A 368 -3.46 -18.42 7.48
C PHE A 368 -3.27 -19.93 7.56
N ARG A 369 -4.35 -20.68 7.33
CA ARG A 369 -4.37 -22.13 7.54
C ARG A 369 -4.58 -22.88 6.22
N LYS A 370 -3.75 -23.89 5.99
CA LYS A 370 -3.88 -24.83 4.86
C LYS A 370 -4.74 -26.02 5.24
N TYR A 371 -5.54 -26.47 4.30
CA TYR A 371 -6.36 -27.67 4.37
C TYR A 371 -6.16 -28.49 3.10
N VAL A 372 -5.85 -29.77 3.25
CA VAL A 372 -5.71 -30.72 2.14
C VAL A 372 -6.95 -31.59 2.12
N MET A 373 -7.69 -31.58 1.00
CA MET A 373 -8.92 -32.35 0.84
C MET A 373 -8.62 -33.67 0.13
N PHE A 374 -9.12 -34.77 0.67
CA PHE A 374 -8.95 -36.11 0.11
C PHE A 374 -10.21 -36.92 0.38
N ASP A 375 -10.43 -37.96 -0.44
CA ASP A 375 -11.56 -38.87 -0.26
C ASP A 375 -11.27 -39.92 0.82
N GLY A 376 -12.32 -40.41 1.48
CA GLY A 376 -12.21 -41.45 2.50
C GLY A 376 -11.58 -41.01 3.84
N LYS A 377 -11.08 -41.98 4.62
CA LYS A 377 -10.50 -41.68 5.95
C LYS A 377 -9.03 -41.30 5.83
N MET A 378 -8.60 -40.37 6.68
CA MET A 378 -7.19 -39.93 6.80
C MET A 378 -6.18 -41.08 6.90
N LYS A 379 -6.54 -42.18 7.56
CA LYS A 379 -5.66 -43.35 7.71
C LYS A 379 -5.48 -44.09 6.37
N GLU A 380 -6.55 -44.22 5.59
CA GLU A 380 -6.58 -44.88 4.28
C GLU A 380 -5.80 -44.03 3.26
N PHE A 381 -6.08 -42.72 3.18
CA PHE A 381 -5.34 -41.78 2.34
C PHE A 381 -3.82 -41.84 2.59
N ARG A 382 -3.39 -41.91 3.86
CA ARG A 382 -1.97 -42.05 4.19
C ARG A 382 -1.37 -43.40 3.80
N SER A 383 -2.13 -44.50 3.91
CA SER A 383 -1.65 -45.82 3.47
C SER A 383 -1.50 -45.91 1.95
N GLU A 384 -2.27 -45.13 1.20
CA GLU A 384 -2.18 -45.00 -0.26
C GLU A 384 -1.06 -44.03 -0.71
N GLY A 385 -0.26 -43.50 0.24
CA GLY A 385 0.83 -42.59 -0.05
C GLY A 385 0.45 -41.11 -0.06
N GLY A 386 -0.79 -40.77 0.29
CA GLY A 386 -1.28 -39.40 0.36
C GLY A 386 -0.54 -38.53 1.39
N ILE A 387 -0.04 -37.37 0.93
CA ILE A 387 0.72 -36.44 1.76
C ILE A 387 -0.20 -35.35 2.29
N VAL A 388 -0.45 -35.39 3.60
CA VAL A 388 -1.27 -34.39 4.30
C VAL A 388 -0.42 -33.25 4.84
N LYS A 389 0.83 -33.56 5.21
CA LYS A 389 1.83 -32.60 5.67
C LYS A 389 3.19 -32.99 5.12
N THR A 390 3.88 -32.06 4.48
CA THR A 390 5.26 -32.26 4.03
C THR A 390 6.21 -32.33 5.23
N GLU A 391 7.43 -32.87 5.04
CA GLU A 391 8.44 -32.87 6.12
C GLU A 391 8.82 -31.46 6.57
N HIS A 392 8.81 -30.50 5.65
CA HIS A 392 9.00 -29.08 5.97
C HIS A 392 7.86 -28.57 6.87
N GLU A 393 6.61 -28.77 6.48
CA GLU A 393 5.43 -28.35 7.26
C GLU A 393 5.41 -29.03 8.66
N LYS A 394 5.85 -30.30 8.76
CA LYS A 394 6.00 -30.99 10.06
C LYS A 394 7.04 -30.32 10.94
N ARG A 395 8.21 -29.97 10.39
CA ARG A 395 9.29 -29.28 11.12
C ARG A 395 8.82 -27.91 11.60
N GLU A 396 8.17 -27.14 10.74
CA GLU A 396 7.63 -25.82 11.10
C GLU A 396 6.60 -25.91 12.23
N MET A 397 5.66 -26.86 12.15
CA MET A 397 4.63 -27.06 13.17
C MET A 397 5.19 -27.59 14.50
N ALA A 398 6.39 -28.19 14.50
CA ALA A 398 7.04 -28.71 15.70
C ALA A 398 7.86 -27.66 16.47
N GLN A 399 8.11 -26.48 15.88
CA GLN A 399 8.87 -25.41 16.53
C GLN A 399 8.10 -24.88 17.76
N LYS A 400 8.61 -25.16 18.97
CA LYS A 400 8.07 -24.64 20.24
C LYS A 400 8.30 -23.12 20.33
N HIS A 401 7.32 -22.39 20.87
CA HIS A 401 7.34 -20.94 21.15
C HIS A 401 6.97 -19.95 20.02
N ARG A 402 6.45 -20.40 18.85
CA ARG A 402 5.93 -19.48 17.81
C ARG A 402 4.91 -18.44 18.35
N PHE A 403 4.05 -18.85 19.27
CA PHE A 403 2.90 -18.04 19.72
C PHE A 403 3.11 -17.22 21.01
N LYS A 404 4.14 -17.50 21.83
CA LYS A 404 4.21 -17.02 23.23
C LYS A 404 5.15 -15.82 23.45
N LYS A 405 6.23 -15.68 22.67
CA LYS A 405 7.20 -14.57 22.81
C LYS A 405 6.65 -13.21 22.35
N GLU A 406 5.49 -13.19 21.70
CA GLU A 406 4.99 -12.02 20.98
C GLU A 406 3.90 -11.26 21.74
N ARG A 407 3.41 -11.78 22.87
CA ARG A 407 2.33 -11.15 23.66
C ARG A 407 2.77 -9.97 24.52
N GLU A 408 3.96 -10.00 25.13
CA GLU A 408 4.39 -8.95 26.08
C GLU A 408 4.74 -7.62 25.39
N PHE A 409 5.16 -7.67 24.12
CA PHE A 409 5.44 -6.48 23.30
C PHE A 409 4.15 -5.80 22.76
N LYS A 410 3.00 -6.51 22.73
CA LYS A 410 1.71 -6.01 22.20
C LYS A 410 1.17 -4.79 22.92
N LYS A 411 1.52 -4.61 24.21
CA LYS A 411 0.95 -3.53 25.03
C LYS A 411 1.45 -2.13 24.64
N ARG A 412 2.63 -2.01 23.99
CA ARG A 412 3.21 -0.72 23.56
C ARG A 412 2.79 -0.28 22.15
N ILE A 413 2.46 -1.21 21.23
CA ILE A 413 2.11 -0.89 19.83
C ILE A 413 0.67 -0.40 19.68
N SER A 414 -0.28 -0.94 20.46
CA SER A 414 -1.70 -0.56 20.34
C SER A 414 -1.92 0.94 20.57
N GLU A 415 -1.00 1.63 21.24
CA GLU A 415 -1.04 3.09 21.47
C GLU A 415 -0.50 3.90 20.27
N GLU A 416 0.26 3.31 19.34
CA GLU A 416 0.87 4.03 18.20
C GLU A 416 0.14 3.83 16.87
N THR A 417 -0.48 2.68 16.63
CA THR A 417 -1.19 2.35 15.36
C THR A 417 -2.43 3.21 15.08
N GLU A 418 -2.91 3.99 16.04
CA GLU A 418 -4.00 4.97 15.80
C GLU A 418 -3.60 6.11 14.84
N ASN A 419 -2.30 6.25 14.49
CA ASN A 419 -1.81 7.40 13.71
C ASN A 419 -1.54 7.16 12.21
N ASP A 420 -1.73 5.95 11.67
CA ASP A 420 -1.38 5.64 10.26
C ASP A 420 -2.59 5.47 9.31
N GLU A 421 -3.83 5.68 9.79
CA GLU A 421 -5.00 5.72 8.91
C GLU A 421 -5.28 7.14 8.41
N GLY A 422 -4.63 7.53 7.30
CA GLY A 422 -5.01 8.75 6.61
C GLY A 422 -4.17 9.06 5.37
N ASP A 423 -4.66 8.68 4.19
CA ASP A 423 -4.94 9.60 3.07
C ASP A 423 -5.36 8.73 1.88
N ILE A 424 -6.67 8.64 1.63
CA ILE A 424 -7.22 8.19 0.34
C ILE A 424 -7.70 9.46 -0.35
N ARG A 425 -6.90 9.98 -1.27
CA ARG A 425 -7.34 11.03 -2.19
C ARG A 425 -7.27 10.58 -3.63
N THR A 426 -8.30 11.04 -4.33
CA THR A 426 -8.72 10.76 -5.69
C THR A 426 -7.63 11.06 -6.70
N PHE A 427 -7.31 10.05 -7.52
CA PHE A 427 -6.54 10.21 -8.73
C PHE A 427 -7.43 10.02 -9.96
N LYS A 428 -7.23 10.83 -10.99
CA LYS A 428 -7.63 10.48 -12.36
C LYS A 428 -6.59 9.55 -12.97
N PHE A 429 -7.01 8.50 -13.65
CA PHE A 429 -6.13 7.51 -14.26
C PHE A 429 -6.51 7.12 -15.70
N HIS A 430 -5.48 6.63 -16.41
CA HIS A 430 -5.47 6.09 -17.76
C HIS A 430 -5.08 4.60 -17.73
N ASN A 431 -5.41 3.86 -18.78
CA ASN A 431 -5.15 2.41 -18.94
C ASN A 431 -3.64 2.15 -19.16
N ARG A 432 -2.88 1.93 -18.07
CA ARG A 432 -1.41 1.97 -18.10
C ARG A 432 -0.73 0.71 -18.56
N LEU A 433 -1.35 -0.47 -18.50
CA LEU A 433 -0.74 -1.68 -19.06
C LEU A 433 -0.69 -1.64 -20.58
N GLU A 434 -1.76 -1.15 -21.21
CA GLU A 434 -1.70 -0.87 -22.65
C GLU A 434 -0.71 0.26 -22.98
N GLU A 435 -0.61 1.30 -22.14
CA GLU A 435 0.38 2.38 -22.31
C GLU A 435 1.82 1.85 -22.13
N PHE A 436 2.00 0.92 -21.21
CA PHE A 436 3.25 0.22 -20.93
C PHE A 436 3.64 -0.70 -22.10
N GLU A 437 2.73 -1.52 -22.59
CA GLU A 437 2.94 -2.34 -23.79
C GLU A 437 3.24 -1.45 -25.01
N LYS A 438 2.52 -0.34 -25.20
CA LYS A 438 2.78 0.64 -26.26
C LYS A 438 4.16 1.29 -26.11
N ARG A 439 4.54 1.70 -24.90
CA ARG A 439 5.86 2.31 -24.62
C ARG A 439 6.99 1.30 -24.89
N ARG A 440 6.80 0.03 -24.52
CA ARG A 440 7.73 -1.07 -24.84
C ARG A 440 7.83 -1.30 -26.35
N GLU A 441 6.70 -1.33 -27.07
CA GLU A 441 6.70 -1.47 -28.53
C GLU A 441 7.41 -0.30 -29.23
N GLU A 442 7.23 0.94 -28.76
CA GLU A 442 7.90 2.12 -29.31
C GLU A 442 9.43 2.04 -29.13
N ILE A 443 9.90 1.61 -27.96
CA ILE A 443 11.33 1.44 -27.68
C ILE A 443 11.90 0.27 -28.48
N ARG A 444 11.20 -0.87 -28.58
CA ARG A 444 11.59 -2.02 -29.43
C ARG A 444 11.73 -1.63 -30.91
N ARG A 445 10.94 -0.66 -31.38
CA ARG A 445 11.03 -0.09 -32.73
C ARG A 445 12.11 0.98 -32.89
N GLY A 446 12.95 1.23 -31.88
CA GLY A 446 14.04 2.20 -31.91
C GLY A 446 13.59 3.66 -31.71
N GLY A 447 12.37 3.88 -31.22
CA GLY A 447 11.86 5.21 -30.88
C GLY A 447 12.44 5.73 -29.56
N ARG A 448 12.97 6.96 -29.55
CA ARG A 448 13.28 7.67 -28.30
C ARG A 448 11.98 8.21 -27.68
N PRO A 449 11.74 8.03 -26.36
CA PRO A 449 10.57 8.60 -25.71
C PRO A 449 10.56 10.12 -25.83
N ARG A 450 9.44 10.71 -26.25
CA ARG A 450 9.21 12.15 -26.11
C ARG A 450 8.92 12.44 -24.64
N VAL A 451 9.92 12.94 -23.91
CA VAL A 451 9.75 13.48 -22.56
C VAL A 451 8.74 14.63 -22.63
N GLY A 452 7.55 14.40 -22.07
CA GLY A 452 6.49 15.40 -22.00
C GLY A 452 6.84 16.49 -21.00
N ALA A 453 7.19 17.67 -21.50
CA ALA A 453 7.11 18.90 -20.72
C ALA A 453 5.68 19.04 -20.19
N SER A 454 5.54 19.24 -18.88
CA SER A 454 4.25 19.45 -18.24
C SER A 454 3.52 20.63 -18.87
N ARG A 455 2.44 20.34 -19.60
CA ARG A 455 1.46 21.38 -19.93
C ARG A 455 0.67 21.67 -18.67
N ARG A 456 1.04 22.76 -18.00
CA ARG A 456 0.17 23.49 -17.07
C ARG A 456 -1.14 23.77 -17.82
N ARG A 457 -2.23 23.15 -17.38
CA ARG A 457 -3.58 23.61 -17.68
C ARG A 457 -3.92 24.59 -16.56
N ASP A 458 -3.85 25.88 -16.87
CA ASP A 458 -4.54 26.88 -16.08
C ASP A 458 -6.04 26.76 -16.38
N ASP A 459 -6.81 26.69 -15.29
CA ASP A 459 -8.25 26.90 -15.29
C ASP A 459 -8.52 28.36 -15.69
N ASP A 460 -9.37 28.56 -16.69
CA ASP A 460 -10.21 29.76 -16.77
C ASP A 460 -11.48 29.42 -17.54
N ASP A 461 -12.56 29.38 -16.78
CA ASP A 461 -13.94 29.20 -17.21
C ASP A 461 -14.55 30.62 -17.31
N ASP A 462 -14.82 31.12 -18.53
CA ASP A 462 -15.96 32.03 -18.72
C ASP A 462 -16.29 32.31 -20.20
N ARG A 463 -17.45 31.77 -20.58
CA ARG A 463 -18.56 32.41 -21.32
C ARG A 463 -18.34 33.13 -22.67
N LYS A 464 -19.20 32.66 -23.59
CA LYS A 464 -19.92 33.35 -24.69
C LYS A 464 -19.22 33.48 -26.06
N GLY A 465 -19.70 32.63 -26.98
CA GLY A 465 -20.54 33.10 -28.08
C GLY A 465 -19.87 33.43 -29.42
N GLY A 466 -20.42 32.83 -30.48
CA GLY A 466 -20.56 33.52 -31.77
C GLY A 466 -19.53 33.23 -32.86
N ARG A 467 -19.88 32.28 -33.73
CA ARG A 467 -19.89 32.38 -35.20
C ARG A 467 -18.77 33.18 -35.92
N SER A 468 -18.11 32.45 -36.84
CA SER A 468 -18.05 32.74 -38.28
C SER A 468 -16.99 33.71 -38.84
N PHE A 469 -16.19 33.14 -39.75
CA PHE A 469 -15.57 33.71 -40.96
C PHE A 469 -14.37 34.66 -40.84
N GLY A 470 -13.25 34.17 -41.37
CA GLY A 470 -12.63 34.71 -42.59
C GLY A 470 -12.04 36.12 -42.53
N GLY A 471 -10.72 36.22 -42.54
CA GLY A 471 -10.02 37.48 -42.81
C GLY A 471 -8.66 37.26 -43.47
N LYS A 472 -8.62 37.26 -44.81
CA LYS A 472 -7.42 37.57 -45.57
C LYS A 472 -7.21 39.09 -45.54
N ARG A 473 -5.98 39.47 -45.16
CA ARG A 473 -5.17 40.61 -45.63
C ARG A 473 -5.88 41.81 -46.27
N GLY A 474 -5.51 43.00 -45.79
CA GLY A 474 -4.96 44.01 -46.70
C GLY A 474 -5.24 45.45 -46.33
N GLY A 475 -4.19 46.14 -45.83
CA GLY A 475 -3.93 47.58 -45.98
C GLY A 475 -4.89 48.55 -45.31
N ASP A 476 -4.61 49.84 -45.21
CA ASP A 476 -3.40 50.64 -45.17
C ASP A 476 -3.93 52.07 -44.88
N ARG A 477 -3.10 52.94 -44.29
CA ARG A 477 -3.22 54.42 -44.28
C ARG A 477 -4.18 55.14 -43.30
N ASP A 478 -3.49 55.85 -42.40
CA ASP A 478 -3.45 57.32 -42.29
C ASP A 478 -4.45 58.11 -41.42
N ARG A 479 -3.80 58.81 -40.48
CA ARG A 479 -3.90 60.25 -40.14
C ARG A 479 -4.89 60.74 -39.05
N ARG A 480 -4.22 61.28 -38.01
CA ARG A 480 -4.34 62.64 -37.43
C ARG A 480 -5.47 62.97 -36.43
N SER A 481 -5.00 63.24 -35.21
CA SER A 481 -5.09 64.54 -34.48
C SER A 481 -6.38 64.97 -33.77
N GLY A 482 -6.19 65.49 -32.54
CA GLY A 482 -7.06 66.45 -31.82
C GLY A 482 -7.91 65.81 -30.72
N ASP A 483 -7.59 65.94 -29.42
CA ASP A 483 -7.67 67.11 -28.52
C ASP A 483 -9.10 67.42 -27.98
N GLY A 484 -9.17 67.78 -26.69
CA GLY A 484 -10.35 68.25 -25.94
C GLY A 484 -11.11 67.12 -25.22
N GLY A 485 -11.17 67.00 -23.89
CA GLY A 485 -11.24 68.04 -22.86
C GLY A 485 -12.70 68.32 -22.50
N LYS A 486 -13.17 67.85 -21.32
CA LYS A 486 -14.01 68.61 -20.36
C LYS A 486 -14.57 67.74 -19.22
N ARG A 487 -14.33 68.26 -18.01
CA ARG A 487 -15.08 68.03 -16.76
C ARG A 487 -16.55 68.41 -16.94
N PHE A 488 -17.46 67.78 -16.20
CA PHE A 488 -18.48 68.51 -15.44
C PHE A 488 -18.95 67.72 -14.21
N ASP A 489 -19.21 68.52 -13.19
CA ASP A 489 -19.56 68.27 -11.80
C ASP A 489 -21.08 68.39 -11.60
N LYS A 490 -21.56 68.08 -10.38
CA LYS A 490 -22.91 68.16 -9.77
C LYS A 490 -23.48 66.78 -9.45
N GLY A 491 -23.91 66.46 -8.22
CA GLY A 491 -24.21 67.31 -7.08
C GLY A 491 -25.61 67.02 -6.56
N ASP A 492 -25.66 66.59 -5.30
CA ASP A 492 -26.66 66.94 -4.29
C ASP A 492 -28.06 66.27 -4.22
N LYS A 493 -28.32 65.79 -2.99
CA LYS A 493 -29.50 66.01 -2.11
C LYS A 493 -30.47 64.85 -1.80
N ARG A 494 -30.38 64.46 -0.52
CA ARG A 494 -31.42 64.48 0.56
C ARG A 494 -32.73 63.70 0.37
N GLY A 495 -32.90 62.70 1.24
CA GLY A 495 -33.82 62.82 2.39
C GLY A 495 -35.14 62.02 2.38
N GLY A 496 -35.42 61.34 3.50
CA GLY A 496 -36.76 61.40 4.10
C GLY A 496 -37.60 60.12 4.26
N PHE A 497 -37.40 59.41 5.38
CA PHE A 497 -38.39 59.07 6.43
C PHE A 497 -39.61 58.13 6.25
N LYS A 498 -39.93 57.51 7.42
CA LYS A 498 -41.10 56.70 7.88
C LYS A 498 -41.12 55.24 7.41
N GLY A 499 -41.26 54.22 8.26
CA GLY A 499 -41.82 54.02 9.61
C GLY A 499 -42.41 52.59 9.57
N ASP A 500 -42.67 51.81 10.62
CA ASP A 500 -42.70 52.00 12.06
C ASP A 500 -43.04 50.61 12.68
N ARG A 501 -42.75 50.44 13.98
CA ARG A 501 -43.39 49.53 14.97
C ARG A 501 -42.89 48.10 15.26
N LYS A 502 -42.33 48.06 16.49
CA LYS A 502 -42.64 47.23 17.70
C LYS A 502 -42.22 45.75 17.63
N GLY A 503 -41.31 45.27 18.49
CA GLY A 503 -41.20 45.41 19.95
C GLY A 503 -41.76 44.11 20.57
N GLY A 504 -41.17 43.41 21.52
CA GLY A 504 -40.03 43.59 22.40
C GLY A 504 -40.30 42.74 23.66
N ARG A 505 -39.24 42.22 24.29
CA ARG A 505 -39.06 41.86 25.72
C ARG A 505 -38.68 40.42 26.03
N ASP A 506 -37.51 40.36 26.68
CA ASP A 506 -37.00 39.35 27.60
C ASP A 506 -38.00 38.92 28.70
N PHE A 507 -37.80 37.75 29.28
CA PHE A 507 -37.55 37.60 30.73
C PHE A 507 -36.98 36.22 31.11
N LYS A 508 -36.13 36.23 32.14
CA LYS A 508 -35.38 35.13 32.77
C LYS A 508 -36.21 34.30 33.78
N ARG A 509 -35.69 33.07 34.00
CA ARG A 509 -35.44 32.34 35.28
C ARG A 509 -36.53 31.52 35.99
N GLY A 510 -36.11 30.29 36.36
CA GLY A 510 -36.49 29.49 37.54
C GLY A 510 -37.43 28.32 37.22
N GLY A 511 -37.27 27.08 37.70
CA GLY A 511 -36.35 26.45 38.65
C GLY A 511 -36.97 25.12 39.15
N LYS A 512 -36.11 24.11 39.40
CA LYS A 512 -36.20 22.93 40.32
C LYS A 512 -37.46 22.03 40.39
N ARG A 513 -37.21 20.72 40.30
CA ARG A 513 -37.58 19.55 41.17
C ARG A 513 -36.91 18.32 40.51
N GLY A 514 -36.09 17.44 41.09
CA GLY A 514 -35.89 17.00 42.48
C GLY A 514 -36.50 15.60 42.63
N PHE A 515 -35.69 14.53 42.72
CA PHE A 515 -35.93 13.33 43.55
C PHE A 515 -34.67 12.45 43.64
N GLU A 516 -34.22 12.27 44.89
CA GLU A 516 -33.23 11.35 45.48
C GLU A 516 -33.78 9.90 45.48
N ASP A 517 -33.00 8.85 45.21
CA ASP A 517 -31.97 8.16 46.03
C ASP A 517 -32.56 6.96 46.79
N PHE A 518 -31.98 5.76 46.59
CA PHE A 518 -32.04 4.61 47.51
C PHE A 518 -30.90 3.66 47.16
N GLY A 519 -30.03 3.42 48.15
CA GLY A 519 -28.92 2.46 48.08
C GLY A 519 -29.17 1.14 48.80
N ASN A 520 -28.14 0.29 48.68
CA ASN A 520 -27.67 -0.81 49.51
C ASN A 520 -28.38 -2.19 49.59
N ASN A 521 -27.47 -3.19 49.59
CA ASN A 521 -27.49 -4.56 50.13
C ASN A 521 -28.46 -5.58 49.55
N ASP A 522 -27.94 -6.58 48.84
CA ASP A 522 -27.49 -7.88 49.41
C ASP A 522 -26.51 -8.59 48.47
#